data_AF-A0A9P5XEK9-F1
#
_entry.id   AF-A0A9P5XEK9-F1
#
_cell.length_a   1.000
_cell.length_b   1.000
_cell.length_c   1.000
_cell.angle_alpha   90.00
_cell.angle_beta   90.00
_cell.angle_gamma   90.00
#
_symmetry.space_group_name_H-M   'P 1'
#
loop_
_entity.id
_entity.type
_entity.pdbx_description
1 polymer ?
#
loop_
_entity_poly.entity_id
_entity_poly.type
_entity_poly.pdbx_seq_one_letter_code
_entity_poly.pdbx_strand_id
1 'polypeptide(L)'
;MGRTDHTKKPSSFVLPDLVSHCTYKLEYNVHGDDVAKQSVNWLDTNCPDLNSKQRRALHGLQAGELTAFCYNTAEKERLRVVSDFMNYLFHLDNISDGMMTRETDVLANVVMNAFWHPEKYYPTKEHPEELNPGKLARDFWSRCVKDCGPGAASRFKETMALFFESVNIQARARDQGDVPDLESYIDVRRDTSGCKPCWALIEYALDIDLPDYVVEHPVIEALNQYTNDLVTWSNDIFSYNVEQSRGDTHNMIVILMKYHDHNLQSAVDYVGNLCAETIDSFQKHKGLVPSWGPEVDDMVVRYIQGLQDWIVGSLHWSFQTHRYFGTRGMTVKKNRVVRLLPLRKKRSKKSN
;
A
#
# COMPACT_ATOMS: atom_id res chain seq x y z
N MET A 1 14.52 -29.57 -30.88
CA MET A 1 13.90 -28.71 -29.86
C MET A 1 15.00 -27.96 -29.14
N GLY A 2 15.03 -26.63 -29.28
CA GLY A 2 16.16 -25.80 -28.88
C GLY A 2 16.35 -25.76 -27.36
N ARG A 3 17.57 -26.03 -26.90
CA ARG A 3 18.01 -25.74 -25.54
C ARG A 3 17.94 -24.22 -25.34
N THR A 4 17.04 -23.76 -24.47
CA THR A 4 17.08 -22.40 -23.94
C THR A 4 18.40 -22.21 -23.20
N ASP A 5 19.19 -21.25 -23.68
CA ASP A 5 20.47 -20.89 -23.09
C ASP A 5 20.23 -20.14 -21.77
N HIS A 6 20.34 -20.85 -20.65
CA HIS A 6 20.18 -20.31 -19.30
C HIS A 6 21.33 -19.37 -18.87
N THR A 7 22.31 -19.08 -19.74
CA THR A 7 23.51 -18.31 -19.35
C THR A 7 23.38 -16.79 -19.54
N LYS A 8 22.39 -16.31 -20.32
CA LYS A 8 22.22 -14.87 -20.55
C LYS A 8 21.24 -14.28 -19.54
N LYS A 9 21.75 -13.48 -18.60
CA LYS A 9 20.91 -12.72 -17.67
C LYS A 9 19.89 -11.88 -18.47
N PRO A 10 18.60 -11.89 -18.08
CA PRO A 10 17.59 -11.09 -18.77
C PRO A 10 17.96 -9.62 -18.72
N SER A 11 17.59 -8.86 -19.76
CA SER A 11 17.74 -7.40 -19.83
C SER A 11 16.41 -6.66 -19.74
N SER A 12 15.31 -7.38 -19.87
CA SER A 12 13.94 -6.89 -19.76
C SER A 12 12.97 -8.04 -19.44
N PHE A 13 11.77 -7.68 -19.04
CA PHE A 13 10.62 -8.58 -18.89
C PHE A 13 9.34 -7.89 -19.37
N VAL A 14 8.29 -8.67 -19.60
CA VAL A 14 6.97 -8.21 -20.01
C VAL A 14 6.02 -8.28 -18.81
N LEU A 15 5.26 -7.21 -18.60
CA LEU A 15 4.22 -7.13 -17.57
C LEU A 15 2.97 -7.91 -17.99
N PRO A 16 2.30 -8.58 -17.03
CA PRO A 16 0.94 -9.10 -17.25
C PRO A 16 -0.03 -7.95 -17.54
N ASP A 17 -1.10 -8.24 -18.30
CA ASP A 17 -2.11 -7.25 -18.68
C ASP A 17 -3.22 -7.13 -17.62
N LEU A 18 -2.84 -6.74 -16.40
CA LEU A 18 -3.78 -6.62 -15.29
C LEU A 18 -4.80 -5.50 -15.50
N VAL A 19 -4.41 -4.45 -16.24
CA VAL A 19 -5.28 -3.30 -16.55
C VAL A 19 -6.44 -3.73 -17.45
N SER A 20 -6.18 -4.48 -18.51
CA SER A 20 -7.26 -4.92 -19.40
C SER A 20 -8.10 -6.06 -18.79
N HIS A 21 -7.53 -6.84 -17.88
CA HIS A 21 -8.27 -7.89 -17.13
C HIS A 21 -9.23 -7.28 -16.11
N CYS A 22 -8.87 -6.16 -15.48
CA CYS A 22 -9.75 -5.44 -14.57
C CYS A 22 -10.84 -4.67 -15.34
N THR A 23 -12.08 -5.14 -15.27
CA THR A 23 -13.22 -4.51 -15.99
C THR A 23 -13.92 -3.41 -15.21
N TYR A 24 -13.42 -3.04 -14.03
CA TYR A 24 -14.00 -1.94 -13.25
C TYR A 24 -13.76 -0.61 -13.95
N LYS A 25 -14.73 0.29 -13.83
CA LYS A 25 -14.60 1.64 -14.38
C LYS A 25 -13.64 2.44 -13.51
N LEU A 26 -12.61 3.02 -14.13
CA LEU A 26 -11.76 3.99 -13.46
C LEU A 26 -12.49 5.34 -13.39
N GLU A 27 -12.71 5.83 -12.18
CA GLU A 27 -13.20 7.18 -11.92
C GLU A 27 -12.19 7.98 -11.09
N TYR A 28 -12.24 9.30 -11.20
CA TYR A 28 -11.36 10.21 -10.48
C TYR A 28 -12.18 11.28 -9.80
N ASN A 29 -11.90 11.54 -8.52
CA ASN A 29 -12.62 12.53 -7.74
C ASN A 29 -12.49 13.93 -8.36
N VAL A 30 -13.60 14.66 -8.45
CA VAL A 30 -13.64 16.03 -9.00
C VAL A 30 -12.79 17.04 -8.22
N HIS A 31 -12.52 16.78 -6.95
CA HIS A 31 -11.65 17.58 -6.09
C HIS A 31 -10.23 17.02 -5.99
N GLY A 32 -9.91 15.96 -6.73
CA GLY A 32 -8.69 15.18 -6.60
C GLY A 32 -7.42 16.02 -6.74
N ASP A 33 -7.32 16.84 -7.78
CA ASP A 33 -6.11 17.62 -8.06
C ASP A 33 -5.82 18.68 -6.97
N ASP A 34 -6.87 19.35 -6.48
CA ASP A 34 -6.75 20.35 -5.41
C ASP A 34 -6.33 19.68 -4.09
N VAL A 35 -7.00 18.59 -3.72
CA VAL A 35 -6.68 17.84 -2.50
C VAL A 35 -5.29 17.22 -2.56
N ALA A 36 -4.90 16.63 -3.69
CA ALA A 36 -3.59 16.02 -3.89
C ALA A 36 -2.47 17.05 -3.69
N LYS A 37 -2.61 18.23 -4.30
CA LYS A 37 -1.66 19.34 -4.13
C LYS A 37 -1.56 19.78 -2.69
N GLN A 38 -2.68 19.91 -1.98
CA GLN A 38 -2.65 20.28 -0.58
C GLN A 38 -1.95 19.20 0.29
N SER A 39 -2.12 17.90 0.00
CA SER A 39 -1.64 16.82 0.88
C SER A 39 -0.15 16.62 0.76
N VAL A 40 0.36 16.66 -0.46
CA VAL A 40 1.81 16.59 -0.68
C VAL A 40 2.52 17.81 -0.06
N ASN A 41 1.92 19.00 -0.15
CA ASN A 41 2.49 20.22 0.45
C ASN A 41 2.45 20.20 1.98
N TRP A 42 1.37 19.67 2.56
CA TRP A 42 1.26 19.46 4.01
C TRP A 42 2.38 18.55 4.51
N LEU A 43 2.63 17.42 3.85
CA LEU A 43 3.69 16.50 4.25
C LEU A 43 5.09 17.11 4.04
N ASP A 44 5.34 17.78 2.91
CA ASP A 44 6.64 18.42 2.62
C ASP A 44 6.99 19.50 3.66
N THR A 45 6.03 20.35 3.98
CA THR A 45 6.21 21.47 4.93
C THR A 45 6.45 20.97 6.35
N ASN A 46 5.77 19.89 6.75
CA ASN A 46 5.93 19.28 8.06
C ASN A 46 7.09 18.28 8.15
N CYS A 47 7.87 18.10 7.07
CA CYS A 47 9.08 17.29 7.06
C CYS A 47 10.30 18.10 6.54
N PRO A 48 10.76 19.11 7.30
CA PRO A 48 11.81 20.03 6.84
C PRO A 48 13.15 19.33 6.54
N ASP A 49 13.42 18.19 7.18
CA ASP A 49 14.66 17.43 7.06
C ASP A 49 14.77 16.61 5.76
N LEU A 50 13.71 16.56 4.94
CA LEU A 50 13.78 15.88 3.64
C LEU A 50 14.79 16.57 2.72
N ASN A 51 15.74 15.81 2.19
CA ASN A 51 16.65 16.34 1.19
C ASN A 51 15.97 16.46 -0.20
N SER A 52 16.64 17.13 -1.15
CA SER A 52 16.06 17.38 -2.48
C SER A 52 15.68 16.12 -3.25
N LYS A 53 16.37 14.99 -3.03
CA LYS A 53 16.03 13.71 -3.64
C LYS A 53 14.76 13.13 -3.02
N GLN A 54 14.64 13.18 -1.69
CA GLN A 54 13.45 12.73 -0.98
C GLN A 54 12.23 13.58 -1.34
N ARG A 55 12.35 14.91 -1.44
CA ARG A 55 11.27 15.79 -1.91
C ARG A 55 10.82 15.45 -3.34
N ARG A 56 11.76 15.23 -4.27
CA ARG A 56 11.39 14.79 -5.63
C ARG A 56 10.67 13.45 -5.63
N ALA A 57 11.05 12.52 -4.74
CA ALA A 57 10.36 11.24 -4.60
C ALA A 57 8.96 11.41 -3.99
N LEU A 58 8.81 12.28 -2.99
CA LEU A 58 7.53 12.64 -2.38
C LEU A 58 6.54 13.21 -3.42
N HIS A 59 6.96 14.21 -4.20
CA HIS A 59 6.11 14.80 -5.25
C HIS A 59 5.89 13.84 -6.43
N GLY A 60 6.92 13.07 -6.81
CA GLY A 60 6.80 12.07 -7.87
C GLY A 60 5.99 10.83 -7.49
N LEU A 61 5.70 10.62 -6.19
CA LEU A 61 4.86 9.53 -5.73
C LEU A 61 3.42 9.71 -6.18
N GLN A 62 2.90 10.95 -6.15
CA GLN A 62 1.52 11.26 -6.55
C GLN A 62 0.48 10.49 -5.71
N ALA A 63 0.69 10.43 -4.39
CA ALA A 63 -0.19 9.69 -3.48
C ALA A 63 -1.59 10.34 -3.36
N GLY A 64 -1.68 11.65 -3.54
CA GLY A 64 -2.97 12.34 -3.57
C GLY A 64 -3.81 11.92 -4.77
N GLU A 65 -3.19 11.75 -5.94
CA GLU A 65 -3.88 11.27 -7.14
C GLU A 65 -4.31 9.80 -7.01
N LEU A 66 -3.50 8.94 -6.35
CA LEU A 66 -3.96 7.60 -5.97
C LEU A 66 -5.23 7.69 -5.12
N THR A 67 -5.22 8.56 -4.11
CA THR A 67 -6.38 8.77 -3.23
C THR A 67 -7.61 9.18 -4.02
N ALA A 68 -7.45 10.09 -4.99
CA ALA A 68 -8.56 10.56 -5.82
C ALA A 68 -9.13 9.49 -6.76
N PHE A 69 -8.34 8.49 -7.18
CA PHE A 69 -8.88 7.31 -7.88
C PHE A 69 -9.61 6.35 -6.93
N CYS A 70 -9.02 6.08 -5.76
CA CYS A 70 -9.52 5.06 -4.82
C CYS A 70 -10.73 5.52 -3.98
N TYR A 71 -10.89 6.83 -3.78
CA TYR A 71 -11.99 7.44 -3.01
C TYR A 71 -12.74 8.45 -3.90
N ASN A 72 -13.11 7.99 -5.09
CA ASN A 72 -13.55 8.87 -6.19
C ASN A 72 -14.89 9.59 -5.92
N THR A 73 -15.73 9.08 -5.02
CA THR A 73 -17.00 9.71 -4.61
C THR A 73 -16.93 10.47 -3.29
N ALA A 74 -15.78 10.49 -2.61
CA ALA A 74 -15.67 11.12 -1.30
C ALA A 74 -15.86 12.64 -1.38
N GLU A 75 -16.57 13.20 -0.40
CA GLU A 75 -16.68 14.65 -0.22
C GLU A 75 -15.30 15.27 0.01
N LYS A 76 -15.12 16.53 -0.41
CA LYS A 76 -13.82 17.21 -0.45
C LYS A 76 -13.07 17.14 0.88
N GLU A 77 -13.75 17.41 1.99
CA GLU A 77 -13.19 17.47 3.34
C GLU A 77 -12.76 16.08 3.83
N ARG A 78 -13.55 15.04 3.53
CA ARG A 78 -13.21 13.65 3.84
C ARG A 78 -12.05 13.16 2.98
N LEU A 79 -12.09 13.44 1.67
CA LEU A 79 -11.00 13.14 0.73
C LEU A 79 -9.69 13.77 1.19
N ARG A 80 -9.73 15.01 1.69
CA ARG A 80 -8.58 15.72 2.23
C ARG A 80 -7.90 14.95 3.37
N VAL A 81 -8.68 14.48 4.34
CA VAL A 81 -8.16 13.71 5.48
C VAL A 81 -7.56 12.38 5.02
N VAL A 82 -8.25 11.66 4.14
CA VAL A 82 -7.76 10.38 3.62
C VAL A 82 -6.50 10.57 2.78
N SER A 83 -6.42 11.63 1.98
CA SER A 83 -5.23 11.95 1.16
C SER A 83 -4.02 12.30 2.01
N ASP A 84 -4.22 12.95 3.15
CA ASP A 84 -3.15 13.20 4.13
C ASP A 84 -2.63 11.88 4.72
N PHE A 85 -3.53 10.97 5.12
CA PHE A 85 -3.14 9.63 5.55
C PHE A 85 -2.40 8.86 4.46
N MET A 86 -2.87 8.90 3.21
CA MET A 86 -2.23 8.20 2.09
C MET A 86 -0.80 8.69 1.85
N ASN A 87 -0.56 10.00 1.87
CA ASN A 87 0.79 10.56 1.79
C ASN A 87 1.64 10.13 3.00
N TYR A 88 1.04 10.18 4.20
CA TYR A 88 1.69 9.79 5.44
C TYR A 88 2.06 8.29 5.49
N LEU A 89 1.21 7.39 4.98
CA LEU A 89 1.45 5.95 4.95
C LEU A 89 2.68 5.62 4.10
N PHE A 90 2.80 6.20 2.90
CA PHE A 90 4.03 6.05 2.10
C PHE A 90 5.24 6.70 2.76
N HIS A 91 5.05 7.76 3.55
CA HIS A 91 6.14 8.35 4.33
C HIS A 91 6.63 7.41 5.43
N LEU A 92 5.70 6.75 6.15
CA LEU A 92 6.01 5.72 7.13
C LEU A 92 6.78 4.55 6.50
N ASP A 93 6.32 4.02 5.36
CA ASP A 93 7.01 2.97 4.60
C ASP A 93 8.48 3.34 4.32
N ASN A 94 8.71 4.56 3.81
CA ASN A 94 10.05 5.07 3.54
C ASN A 94 10.92 5.23 4.81
N ILE A 95 10.31 5.59 5.94
CA ILE A 95 11.02 5.70 7.22
C ILE A 95 11.41 4.29 7.70
N SER A 96 10.47 3.35 7.69
CA SER A 96 10.69 1.98 8.19
C SER A 96 11.62 1.12 7.33
N ASP A 97 11.77 1.42 6.04
CA ASP A 97 12.61 0.63 5.13
C ASP A 97 14.09 0.61 5.55
N GLY A 98 14.56 1.63 6.26
CA GLY A 98 15.95 1.74 6.73
C GLY A 98 16.19 1.41 8.20
N MET A 99 15.14 1.06 8.95
CA MET A 99 15.19 0.99 10.42
C MET A 99 15.54 -0.39 10.94
N MET A 100 16.27 -0.42 12.06
CA MET A 100 16.43 -1.63 12.87
C MET A 100 15.18 -1.89 13.73
N THR A 101 15.01 -3.13 14.19
CA THR A 101 13.87 -3.56 15.02
C THR A 101 13.56 -2.63 16.21
N ARG A 102 14.59 -2.15 16.92
CA ARG A 102 14.39 -1.25 18.07
C ARG A 102 13.83 0.10 17.64
N GLU A 103 14.23 0.60 16.48
CA GLU A 103 13.79 1.90 15.99
C GLU A 103 12.33 1.81 15.50
N THR A 104 11.93 0.69 14.91
CA THR A 104 10.55 0.46 14.47
C THR A 104 9.57 0.38 15.64
N ASP A 105 9.97 -0.19 16.79
CA ASP A 105 9.18 -0.14 18.03
C ASP A 105 8.95 1.31 18.52
N VAL A 106 9.98 2.16 18.45
CA VAL A 106 9.86 3.58 18.81
C VAL A 106 8.88 4.31 17.91
N LEU A 107 8.97 4.08 16.59
CA LEU A 107 8.04 4.65 15.63
C LEU A 107 6.60 4.21 15.91
N ALA A 108 6.38 2.91 16.12
CA ALA A 108 5.07 2.35 16.43
C ALA A 108 4.47 2.99 17.68
N ASN A 109 5.23 3.07 18.78
CA ASN A 109 4.76 3.63 20.04
C ASN A 109 4.32 5.10 19.89
N VAL A 110 5.12 5.91 19.20
CA VAL A 110 4.82 7.35 19.03
C VAL A 110 3.62 7.57 18.12
N VAL A 111 3.47 6.78 17.05
CA VAL A 111 2.32 6.87 16.14
C VAL A 111 1.05 6.35 16.79
N MET A 112 1.10 5.21 17.48
CA MET A 112 -0.07 4.66 18.19
C MET A 112 -0.52 5.57 19.33
N ASN A 113 0.41 6.27 20.02
CA ASN A 113 0.05 7.31 20.99
C ASN A 113 -0.81 8.40 20.36
N ALA A 114 -0.52 8.81 19.12
CA ALA A 114 -1.32 9.78 18.39
C ALA A 114 -2.75 9.29 18.11
N PHE A 115 -2.89 8.02 17.78
CA PHE A 115 -4.21 7.44 17.49
C PHE A 115 -5.07 7.20 18.73
N TRP A 116 -4.47 6.80 19.85
CA TRP A 116 -5.18 6.60 21.12
C TRP A 116 -5.51 7.91 21.84
N HIS A 117 -4.75 8.97 21.59
CA HIS A 117 -4.86 10.22 22.33
C HIS A 117 -4.92 11.46 21.42
N PRO A 118 -5.82 11.56 20.44
CA PRO A 118 -5.79 12.57 19.37
C PRO A 118 -5.61 14.02 19.85
N GLU A 119 -6.15 14.37 21.02
CA GLU A 119 -6.09 15.73 21.59
C GLU A 119 -4.70 16.16 22.10
N LYS A 120 -3.85 15.22 22.55
CA LYS A 120 -2.51 15.55 23.06
C LYS A 120 -1.56 14.34 23.13
N TYR A 121 -0.27 14.62 23.05
CA TYR A 121 0.76 13.62 23.31
C TYR A 121 0.86 13.27 24.80
N TYR A 122 1.02 11.99 25.09
CA TYR A 122 1.31 11.49 26.44
C TYR A 122 2.74 10.95 26.50
N PRO A 123 3.69 11.71 27.07
CA PRO A 123 5.09 11.31 27.15
C PRO A 123 5.31 10.02 27.94
N THR A 124 6.28 9.22 27.51
CA THR A 124 6.78 8.06 28.27
C THR A 124 8.21 8.32 28.75
N LYS A 125 8.73 7.48 29.66
CA LYS A 125 10.14 7.57 30.08
C LYS A 125 11.11 7.43 28.91
N GLU A 126 10.75 6.63 27.92
CA GLU A 126 11.56 6.35 26.73
C GLU A 126 11.42 7.45 25.68
N HIS A 127 10.26 8.13 25.64
CA HIS A 127 9.93 9.17 24.67
C HIS A 127 9.33 10.41 25.37
N PRO A 128 10.19 11.26 25.99
CA PRO A 128 9.74 12.45 26.71
C PRO A 128 9.16 13.53 25.76
N GLU A 129 9.54 13.50 24.49
CA GLU A 129 9.06 14.43 23.46
C GLU A 129 8.40 13.67 22.31
N GLU A 130 7.42 14.31 21.66
CA GLU A 130 6.75 13.75 20.49
C GLU A 130 7.61 13.87 19.24
N LEU A 131 7.91 12.75 18.60
CA LEU A 131 8.62 12.70 17.33
C LEU A 131 7.71 13.14 16.16
N ASN A 132 8.32 13.64 15.09
CA ASN A 132 7.58 14.17 13.93
C ASN A 132 6.56 13.18 13.33
N PRO A 133 6.84 11.86 13.20
CA PRO A 133 5.84 10.91 12.72
C PRO A 133 4.57 10.86 13.60
N GLY A 134 4.69 11.05 14.92
CA GLY A 134 3.53 11.14 15.82
C GLY A 134 2.74 12.43 15.64
N LYS A 135 3.43 13.56 15.45
CA LYS A 135 2.79 14.86 15.17
C LYS A 135 1.96 14.81 13.89
N LEU A 136 2.52 14.25 12.81
CA LEU A 136 1.81 14.05 11.54
C LEU A 136 0.61 13.12 11.71
N ALA A 137 0.78 12.00 12.43
CA ALA A 137 -0.32 11.09 12.73
C ALA A 137 -1.45 11.80 13.47
N ARG A 138 -1.12 12.58 14.48
CA ARG A 138 -2.08 13.34 15.30
C ARG A 138 -2.82 14.40 14.49
N ASP A 139 -2.12 15.12 13.61
CA ASP A 139 -2.70 16.18 12.79
C ASP A 139 -3.81 15.65 11.86
N PHE A 140 -3.58 14.56 11.13
CA PHE A 140 -4.63 14.00 10.28
C PHE A 140 -5.70 13.26 11.10
N TRP A 141 -5.28 12.49 12.12
CA TRP A 141 -6.20 11.65 12.88
C TRP A 141 -7.18 12.45 13.73
N SER A 142 -6.73 13.57 14.32
CA SER A 142 -7.61 14.48 15.08
C SER A 142 -8.70 15.13 14.21
N ARG A 143 -8.48 15.25 12.90
CA ARG A 143 -9.52 15.64 11.94
C ARG A 143 -10.43 14.47 11.58
N CYS A 144 -9.86 13.29 11.35
CA CYS A 144 -10.60 12.07 11.02
C CYS A 144 -11.58 11.65 12.12
N VAL A 145 -11.10 11.52 13.36
CA VAL A 145 -11.84 10.87 14.46
C VAL A 145 -13.09 11.64 14.89
N LYS A 146 -13.20 12.93 14.57
CA LYS A 146 -14.38 13.75 14.89
C LYS A 146 -15.62 13.32 14.14
N ASP A 147 -15.43 12.92 12.88
CA ASP A 147 -16.50 12.61 11.93
C ASP A 147 -16.40 11.15 11.43
N CYS A 148 -15.67 10.29 12.15
CA CYS A 148 -15.51 8.88 11.85
C CYS A 148 -16.43 8.04 12.74
N GLY A 149 -17.11 7.06 12.13
CA GLY A 149 -17.88 6.07 12.89
C GLY A 149 -17.02 5.33 13.90
N PRO A 150 -17.53 5.00 15.09
CA PRO A 150 -16.77 4.32 16.13
C PRO A 150 -16.19 2.96 15.68
N GLY A 151 -16.92 2.20 14.86
CA GLY A 151 -16.45 0.93 14.31
C GLY A 151 -15.25 1.14 13.38
N ALA A 152 -15.42 2.00 12.37
CA ALA A 152 -14.36 2.37 11.43
C ALA A 152 -13.11 2.92 12.15
N ALA A 153 -13.31 3.74 13.18
CA ALA A 153 -12.22 4.28 13.99
C ALA A 153 -11.47 3.20 14.79
N SER A 154 -12.18 2.19 15.33
CA SER A 154 -11.53 1.05 15.99
C SER A 154 -10.71 0.23 15.01
N ARG A 155 -11.32 -0.16 13.88
CA ARG A 155 -10.69 -0.93 12.81
C ARG A 155 -9.45 -0.25 12.27
N PHE A 156 -9.47 1.07 12.08
CA PHE A 156 -8.29 1.83 11.66
C PHE A 156 -7.12 1.69 12.65
N LYS A 157 -7.39 1.82 13.96
CA LYS A 157 -6.34 1.69 14.99
C LYS A 157 -5.79 0.27 15.06
N GLU A 158 -6.66 -0.73 15.01
CA GLU A 158 -6.28 -2.15 15.04
C GLU A 158 -5.42 -2.51 13.84
N THR A 159 -5.82 -2.11 12.64
CA THR A 159 -5.06 -2.38 11.41
C THR A 159 -3.74 -1.61 11.34
N MET A 160 -3.65 -0.42 11.94
CA MET A 160 -2.37 0.28 12.11
C MET A 160 -1.44 -0.42 13.12
N ALA A 161 -1.99 -1.01 14.19
CA ALA A 161 -1.20 -1.79 15.13
C ALA A 161 -0.62 -3.05 14.46
N LEU A 162 -1.43 -3.77 13.69
CA LEU A 162 -1.00 -4.92 12.88
C LEU A 162 0.07 -4.55 11.85
N PHE A 163 -0.09 -3.41 11.18
CA PHE A 163 0.93 -2.88 10.27
C PHE A 163 2.28 -2.73 10.98
N PHE A 164 2.33 -2.08 12.14
CA PHE A 164 3.60 -1.92 12.87
C PHE A 164 4.18 -3.25 13.39
N GLU A 165 3.34 -4.18 13.86
CA GLU A 165 3.79 -5.52 14.25
C GLU A 165 4.43 -6.27 13.08
N SER A 166 3.81 -6.21 11.89
CA SER A 166 4.34 -6.86 10.68
C SER A 166 5.63 -6.20 10.18
N VAL A 167 5.74 -4.87 10.25
CA VAL A 167 6.99 -4.12 9.95
C VAL A 167 8.12 -4.55 10.89
N ASN A 168 7.82 -4.77 12.17
CA ASN A 168 8.78 -5.31 13.14
C ASN A 168 9.24 -6.73 12.78
N ILE A 169 8.33 -7.61 12.37
CA ILE A 169 8.67 -8.96 11.88
C ILE A 169 9.60 -8.87 10.67
N GLN A 170 9.28 -8.01 9.71
CA GLN A 170 10.10 -7.81 8.51
C GLN A 170 11.48 -7.22 8.85
N ALA A 171 11.56 -6.27 9.79
CA ALA A 171 12.83 -5.72 10.26
C ALA A 171 13.74 -6.81 10.86
N ARG A 172 13.19 -7.69 11.71
CA ARG A 172 13.92 -8.82 12.30
C ARG A 172 14.42 -9.81 11.25
N ALA A 173 13.59 -10.16 10.27
CA ALA A 173 13.99 -11.05 9.18
C ALA A 173 15.13 -10.45 8.34
N ARG A 174 15.08 -9.14 8.07
CA ARG A 174 16.17 -8.41 7.39
C ARG A 174 17.46 -8.39 8.21
N ASP A 175 17.36 -8.17 9.53
CA ASP A 175 18.51 -8.19 10.44
C ASP A 175 19.20 -9.58 10.46
N GLN A 176 18.43 -10.65 10.27
CA GLN A 176 18.93 -12.04 10.22
C GLN A 176 19.41 -12.48 8.82
N GLY A 177 19.08 -11.71 7.76
CA GLY A 177 19.42 -12.05 6.38
C GLY A 177 18.55 -13.15 5.77
N ASP A 178 17.40 -13.42 6.39
CA ASP A 178 16.49 -14.49 5.97
C ASP A 178 15.60 -14.02 4.83
N VAL A 179 15.42 -14.89 3.83
CA VAL A 179 14.40 -14.71 2.79
C VAL A 179 13.31 -15.73 3.07
N PRO A 180 12.07 -15.29 3.38
CA PRO A 180 10.98 -16.19 3.74
C PRO A 180 10.60 -17.09 2.56
N ASP A 181 9.99 -18.24 2.87
CA ASP A 181 9.26 -19.03 1.88
C ASP A 181 8.00 -18.27 1.39
N LEU A 182 7.36 -18.78 0.34
CA LEU A 182 6.26 -18.10 -0.32
C LEU A 182 5.03 -17.91 0.59
N GLU A 183 4.65 -18.91 1.38
CA GLU A 183 3.45 -18.83 2.23
C GLU A 183 3.70 -17.86 3.39
N SER A 184 4.84 -18.00 4.08
CA SER A 184 5.25 -17.06 5.13
C SER A 184 5.36 -15.63 4.61
N TYR A 185 5.82 -15.45 3.36
CA TYR A 185 5.83 -14.15 2.71
C TYR A 185 4.43 -13.60 2.51
N ILE A 186 3.51 -14.37 1.91
CA ILE A 186 2.14 -13.93 1.64
C ILE A 186 1.45 -13.47 2.92
N ASP A 187 1.56 -14.24 4.00
CA ASP A 187 0.90 -13.92 5.27
C ASP A 187 1.42 -12.61 5.87
N VAL A 188 2.73 -12.45 5.98
CA VAL A 188 3.33 -11.20 6.49
C VAL A 188 3.03 -10.03 5.54
N ARG A 189 3.07 -10.27 4.23
CA ARG A 189 2.93 -9.23 3.21
C ARG A 189 1.53 -8.61 3.16
N ARG A 190 0.49 -9.36 3.54
CA ARG A 190 -0.88 -8.85 3.71
C ARG A 190 -1.01 -7.80 4.81
N ASP A 191 -0.14 -7.84 5.82
CA ASP A 191 -0.11 -6.86 6.90
C ASP A 191 0.90 -5.73 6.61
N THR A 192 2.07 -6.04 6.06
CA THR A 192 3.10 -5.02 5.76
C THR A 192 2.73 -4.12 4.58
N SER A 193 1.76 -4.51 3.73
CA SER A 193 1.32 -3.68 2.60
C SER A 193 0.71 -2.35 3.02
N GLY A 194 0.22 -2.23 4.26
CA GLY A 194 -0.48 -1.05 4.74
C GLY A 194 -1.86 -0.85 4.10
N CYS A 195 -2.42 -1.85 3.42
CA CYS A 195 -3.72 -1.73 2.76
C CYS A 195 -4.90 -1.77 3.75
N LYS A 196 -4.80 -2.56 4.84
CA LYS A 196 -5.92 -2.76 5.78
C LYS A 196 -6.45 -1.46 6.42
N PRO A 197 -5.61 -0.51 6.87
CA PRO A 197 -6.08 0.79 7.33
C PRO A 197 -6.87 1.59 6.28
N CYS A 198 -6.56 1.42 5.00
CA CYS A 198 -7.30 2.06 3.92
C CYS A 198 -8.74 1.56 3.80
N TRP A 199 -9.01 0.29 4.14
CA TRP A 199 -10.37 -0.25 4.15
C TRP A 199 -11.25 0.42 5.19
N ALA A 200 -10.71 0.66 6.40
CA ALA A 200 -11.42 1.43 7.42
C ALA A 200 -11.70 2.87 6.96
N LEU A 201 -10.79 3.46 6.16
CA LEU A 201 -11.00 4.80 5.62
C LEU A 201 -11.99 4.86 4.44
N ILE A 202 -12.35 3.72 3.82
CA ILE A 202 -13.48 3.68 2.87
C ILE A 202 -14.76 4.07 3.62
N GLU A 203 -14.97 3.53 4.81
CA GLU A 203 -16.14 3.82 5.64
C GLU A 203 -16.19 5.31 6.02
N TYR A 204 -15.06 5.84 6.50
CA TYR A 204 -14.93 7.27 6.78
C TYR A 204 -15.18 8.14 5.54
N ALA A 205 -14.65 7.77 4.38
CA ALA A 205 -14.78 8.55 3.16
C ALA A 205 -16.23 8.61 2.62
N LEU A 206 -16.99 7.53 2.83
CA LEU A 206 -18.37 7.36 2.39
C LEU A 206 -19.41 7.75 3.44
N ASP A 207 -18.97 8.20 4.61
CA ASP A 207 -19.82 8.53 5.76
C ASP A 207 -20.73 7.36 6.18
N ILE A 208 -20.13 6.17 6.30
CA ILE A 208 -20.80 4.96 6.77
C ILE A 208 -20.03 4.35 7.94
N ASP A 209 -20.71 3.49 8.72
CA ASP A 209 -20.08 2.64 9.73
C ASP A 209 -20.73 1.27 9.69
N LEU A 210 -20.01 0.29 9.13
CA LEU A 210 -20.52 -1.05 8.98
C LEU A 210 -20.66 -1.74 10.35
N PRO A 211 -21.78 -2.41 10.63
CA PRO A 211 -21.93 -3.22 11.84
C PRO A 211 -20.89 -4.35 11.89
N ASP A 212 -20.43 -4.70 13.09
CA ASP A 212 -19.38 -5.72 13.27
C ASP A 212 -19.76 -7.08 12.66
N TYR A 213 -21.03 -7.50 12.78
CA TYR A 213 -21.51 -8.76 12.18
C TYR A 213 -21.44 -8.79 10.64
N VAL A 214 -21.34 -7.63 9.99
CA VAL A 214 -21.12 -7.50 8.54
C VAL A 214 -19.63 -7.57 8.23
N VAL A 215 -18.82 -6.81 8.97
CA VAL A 215 -17.36 -6.78 8.76
C VAL A 215 -16.73 -8.14 9.01
N GLU A 216 -17.16 -8.83 10.07
CA GLU A 216 -16.73 -10.18 10.47
C GLU A 216 -17.38 -11.28 9.60
N HIS A 217 -18.27 -10.92 8.68
CA HIS A 217 -18.88 -11.92 7.82
C HIS A 217 -17.82 -12.47 6.85
N PRO A 218 -17.66 -13.81 6.72
CA PRO A 218 -16.56 -14.40 5.95
C PRO A 218 -16.46 -13.94 4.49
N VAL A 219 -17.61 -13.60 3.87
CA VAL A 219 -17.62 -13.08 2.49
C VAL A 219 -17.02 -11.66 2.42
N ILE A 220 -17.27 -10.81 3.42
CA ILE A 220 -16.72 -9.44 3.45
C ILE A 220 -15.22 -9.49 3.76
N GLU A 221 -14.80 -10.34 4.70
CA GLU A 221 -13.38 -10.60 4.96
C GLU A 221 -12.64 -11.10 3.71
N ALA A 222 -13.23 -12.04 2.96
CA ALA A 222 -12.66 -12.54 1.72
C ALA A 222 -12.52 -11.43 0.66
N LEU A 223 -13.52 -10.56 0.49
CA LEU A 223 -13.43 -9.42 -0.43
C LEU A 223 -12.31 -8.45 -0.04
N ASN A 224 -12.18 -8.13 1.25
CA ASN A 224 -11.08 -7.32 1.77
C ASN A 224 -9.71 -7.95 1.51
N GLN A 225 -9.60 -9.27 1.67
CA GLN A 225 -8.38 -10.03 1.43
C GLN A 225 -8.03 -10.06 -0.07
N TYR A 226 -8.98 -10.32 -0.95
CA TYR A 226 -8.74 -10.27 -2.40
C TYR A 226 -8.28 -8.89 -2.87
N THR A 227 -8.89 -7.82 -2.36
CA THR A 227 -8.43 -6.46 -2.68
C THR A 227 -6.99 -6.24 -2.21
N ASN A 228 -6.66 -6.65 -0.98
CA ASN A 228 -5.31 -6.53 -0.44
C ASN A 228 -4.29 -7.33 -1.26
N ASP A 229 -4.59 -8.60 -1.54
CA ASP A 229 -3.75 -9.50 -2.33
C ASP A 229 -3.47 -8.90 -3.71
N LEU A 230 -4.49 -8.38 -4.40
CA LEU A 230 -4.29 -7.75 -5.71
C LEU A 230 -3.42 -6.49 -5.62
N VAL A 231 -3.74 -5.56 -4.72
CA VAL A 231 -2.98 -4.30 -4.57
C VAL A 231 -1.52 -4.62 -4.25
N THR A 232 -1.29 -5.61 -3.41
CA THR A 232 0.03 -5.96 -2.91
C THR A 232 0.86 -6.77 -3.90
N TRP A 233 0.30 -7.79 -4.54
CA TRP A 233 1.04 -8.61 -5.50
C TRP A 233 1.25 -7.87 -6.83
N SER A 234 0.30 -7.03 -7.25
CA SER A 234 0.55 -6.13 -8.38
C SER A 234 1.65 -5.10 -8.05
N ASN A 235 1.73 -4.63 -6.80
CA ASN A 235 2.85 -3.81 -6.33
C ASN A 235 4.18 -4.52 -6.54
N ASP A 236 4.32 -5.77 -6.10
CA ASP A 236 5.54 -6.55 -6.25
C ASP A 236 5.99 -6.64 -7.73
N ILE A 237 5.04 -6.77 -8.66
CA ILE A 237 5.34 -6.75 -10.11
C ILE A 237 5.87 -5.37 -10.55
N PHE A 238 5.17 -4.29 -10.19
CA PHE A 238 5.52 -2.95 -10.64
C PHE A 238 6.80 -2.43 -9.97
N SER A 239 7.03 -2.76 -8.71
CA SER A 239 8.17 -2.32 -7.90
C SER A 239 9.44 -3.14 -8.15
N TYR A 240 9.30 -4.40 -8.62
CA TYR A 240 10.40 -5.35 -8.79
C TYR A 240 11.66 -4.73 -9.39
N ASN A 241 11.53 -4.00 -10.50
CA ASN A 241 12.70 -3.47 -11.21
C ASN A 241 13.48 -2.44 -10.38
N VAL A 242 12.79 -1.65 -9.57
CA VAL A 242 13.41 -0.67 -8.67
C VAL A 242 14.04 -1.39 -7.48
N GLU A 243 13.36 -2.37 -6.91
CA GLU A 243 13.79 -3.16 -5.75
C GLU A 243 14.99 -4.06 -6.07
N GLN A 244 14.93 -4.83 -7.17
CA GLN A 244 16.06 -5.65 -7.61
C GLN A 244 17.31 -4.79 -7.85
N SER A 245 17.15 -3.56 -8.33
CA SER A 245 18.27 -2.64 -8.56
C SER A 245 18.95 -2.22 -7.25
N ARG A 246 18.26 -2.30 -6.11
CA ARG A 246 18.79 -2.02 -4.77
C ARG A 246 19.33 -3.28 -4.09
N GLY A 247 18.94 -4.46 -4.59
CA GLY A 247 19.26 -5.76 -4.01
C GLY A 247 18.26 -6.19 -2.94
N ASP A 248 17.04 -5.65 -2.99
CA ASP A 248 15.98 -5.97 -2.04
C ASP A 248 15.47 -7.40 -2.30
N THR A 249 15.18 -8.15 -1.23
CA THR A 249 14.80 -9.57 -1.31
C THR A 249 13.34 -9.84 -0.90
N HIS A 250 12.63 -8.83 -0.41
CA HIS A 250 11.26 -8.95 0.09
C HIS A 250 10.24 -8.68 -1.03
N ASN A 251 10.22 -9.56 -2.04
CA ASN A 251 9.35 -9.47 -3.21
C ASN A 251 9.03 -10.87 -3.71
N MET A 252 7.76 -11.15 -4.02
CA MET A 252 7.31 -12.48 -4.45
C MET A 252 8.09 -13.03 -5.66
N ILE A 253 8.45 -12.17 -6.62
CA ILE A 253 9.22 -12.57 -7.81
C ILE A 253 10.61 -13.07 -7.40
N VAL A 254 11.25 -12.42 -6.42
CA VAL A 254 12.57 -12.84 -5.92
C VAL A 254 12.48 -14.20 -5.24
N ILE A 255 11.44 -14.43 -4.44
CA ILE A 255 11.18 -15.69 -3.73
C ILE A 255 10.96 -16.83 -4.73
N LEU A 256 10.10 -16.62 -5.74
CA LEU A 256 9.84 -17.61 -6.80
C LEU A 256 11.12 -17.97 -7.57
N MET A 257 11.94 -16.98 -7.89
CA MET A 257 13.22 -17.21 -8.56
C MET A 257 14.24 -17.95 -7.68
N LYS A 258 14.18 -17.77 -6.35
CA LYS A 258 15.14 -18.33 -5.41
C LYS A 258 14.78 -19.76 -4.98
N TYR A 259 13.50 -20.04 -4.76
CA TYR A 259 13.05 -21.27 -4.11
C TYR A 259 12.12 -22.15 -4.96
N HIS A 260 11.61 -21.65 -6.09
CA HIS A 260 10.62 -22.35 -6.91
C HIS A 260 11.06 -22.51 -8.38
N ASP A 261 12.37 -22.41 -8.66
CA ASP A 261 13.00 -22.63 -9.97
C ASP A 261 12.44 -21.79 -11.13
N HIS A 262 11.80 -20.66 -10.83
CA HIS A 262 11.33 -19.75 -11.86
C HIS A 262 12.50 -18.91 -12.43
N ASN A 263 12.48 -18.69 -13.75
CA ASN A 263 13.18 -17.54 -14.32
C ASN A 263 12.35 -16.27 -14.15
N LEU A 264 12.96 -15.09 -14.38
CA LEU A 264 12.30 -13.80 -14.19
C LEU A 264 10.94 -13.70 -14.89
N GLN A 265 10.86 -14.03 -16.19
CA GLN A 265 9.60 -13.91 -16.91
C GLN A 265 8.54 -14.86 -16.35
N SER A 266 8.91 -16.12 -16.11
CA SER A 266 7.97 -17.09 -15.54
C SER A 266 7.51 -16.74 -14.12
N ALA A 267 8.36 -16.07 -13.32
CA ALA A 267 7.97 -15.59 -11.99
C ALA A 267 7.00 -14.42 -12.09
N VAL A 268 7.27 -13.45 -12.98
CA VAL A 268 6.35 -12.33 -13.25
C VAL A 268 5.00 -12.83 -13.77
N ASP A 269 5.00 -13.80 -14.70
CA ASP A 269 3.78 -14.40 -15.23
C ASP A 269 2.99 -15.13 -14.15
N TYR A 270 3.68 -15.84 -13.25
CA TYR A 270 3.05 -16.52 -12.11
C TYR A 270 2.32 -15.53 -11.19
N VAL A 271 3.00 -14.47 -10.74
CA VAL A 271 2.37 -13.44 -9.91
C VAL A 271 1.24 -12.73 -10.68
N GLY A 272 1.40 -12.53 -11.98
CA GLY A 272 0.37 -11.97 -12.85
C GLY A 272 -0.90 -12.81 -12.90
N ASN A 273 -0.76 -14.14 -12.98
CA ASN A 273 -1.89 -15.07 -12.94
C ASN A 273 -2.58 -15.05 -11.57
N LEU A 274 -1.81 -15.02 -10.46
CA LEU A 274 -2.39 -14.86 -9.13
C LEU A 274 -3.23 -13.58 -9.02
N CYS A 275 -2.73 -12.45 -9.52
CA CYS A 275 -3.49 -11.21 -9.57
C CYS A 275 -4.80 -11.34 -10.38
N ALA A 276 -4.76 -12.00 -11.54
CA ALA A 276 -5.95 -12.21 -12.38
C ALA A 276 -6.98 -13.11 -11.67
N GLU A 277 -6.53 -14.22 -11.08
CA GLU A 277 -7.37 -15.13 -10.30
C GLU A 277 -7.99 -14.44 -9.08
N THR A 278 -7.27 -13.53 -8.44
CA THR A 278 -7.78 -12.72 -7.33
C THR A 278 -8.90 -11.77 -7.77
N ILE A 279 -8.79 -11.13 -8.93
CA ILE A 279 -9.89 -10.31 -9.50
C ILE A 279 -11.12 -11.17 -9.78
N ASP A 280 -10.92 -12.34 -10.41
CA ASP A 280 -12.03 -13.25 -10.74
C ASP A 280 -12.70 -13.80 -9.47
N SER A 281 -11.91 -14.10 -8.44
CA SER A 281 -12.39 -14.57 -7.14
C SER A 281 -13.16 -13.49 -6.37
N PHE A 282 -12.70 -12.24 -6.41
CA PHE A 282 -13.44 -11.11 -5.86
C PHE A 282 -14.84 -11.01 -6.50
N GLN A 283 -14.92 -11.09 -7.83
CA GLN A 283 -16.19 -10.99 -8.55
C GLN A 283 -17.15 -12.12 -8.20
N LYS A 284 -16.63 -13.35 -8.11
CA LYS A 284 -17.42 -14.50 -7.67
C LYS A 284 -17.97 -14.30 -6.25
N HIS A 285 -17.15 -13.85 -5.30
CA HIS A 285 -17.57 -13.65 -3.91
C HIS A 285 -18.48 -12.46 -3.72
N LYS A 286 -18.36 -11.42 -4.54
CA LYS A 286 -19.31 -10.30 -4.57
C LYS A 286 -20.74 -10.79 -4.84
N GLY A 287 -20.91 -11.82 -5.66
CA GLY A 287 -22.21 -12.47 -5.92
C GLY A 287 -22.74 -13.35 -4.77
N LEU A 288 -21.94 -13.57 -3.71
CA LEU A 288 -22.29 -14.39 -2.53
C LEU A 288 -22.61 -13.53 -1.29
N VAL A 289 -22.56 -12.21 -1.41
CA VAL A 289 -22.85 -11.30 -0.30
C VAL A 289 -24.33 -11.48 0.10
N PRO A 290 -24.62 -11.85 1.36
CA PRO A 290 -25.99 -12.01 1.81
C PRO A 290 -26.67 -10.65 1.98
N SER A 291 -27.99 -10.65 2.16
CA SER A 291 -28.74 -9.47 2.55
C SER A 291 -28.91 -9.45 4.07
N TRP A 292 -28.67 -8.28 4.68
CA TRP A 292 -28.94 -7.97 6.09
C TRP A 292 -30.08 -6.96 6.25
N GLY A 293 -30.66 -6.52 5.15
CA GLY A 293 -31.78 -5.57 5.10
C GLY A 293 -31.38 -4.26 4.41
N PRO A 294 -32.35 -3.48 3.90
CA PRO A 294 -32.08 -2.43 2.92
C PRO A 294 -31.06 -1.37 3.34
N GLU A 295 -31.06 -0.97 4.62
CA GLU A 295 -30.14 0.04 5.16
C GLU A 295 -28.69 -0.48 5.22
N VAL A 296 -28.51 -1.71 5.69
CA VAL A 296 -27.18 -2.34 5.79
C VAL A 296 -26.66 -2.72 4.41
N ASP A 297 -27.54 -3.23 3.55
CA ASP A 297 -27.21 -3.61 2.17
C ASP A 297 -26.71 -2.40 1.37
N ASP A 298 -27.30 -1.22 1.55
CA ASP A 298 -26.82 0.02 0.91
C ASP A 298 -25.38 0.37 1.34
N MET A 299 -25.08 0.32 2.65
CA MET A 299 -23.72 0.56 3.15
C MET A 299 -22.73 -0.47 2.60
N VAL A 300 -23.11 -1.75 2.57
CA VAL A 300 -22.25 -2.83 2.05
C VAL A 300 -21.97 -2.66 0.56
N VAL A 301 -22.98 -2.33 -0.24
CA VAL A 301 -22.81 -2.09 -1.68
C VAL A 301 -21.83 -0.95 -1.93
N ARG A 302 -21.97 0.16 -1.20
CA ARG A 302 -21.06 1.32 -1.29
C ARG A 302 -19.64 0.97 -0.84
N TYR A 303 -19.50 0.23 0.26
CA TYR A 303 -18.20 -0.24 0.75
C TYR A 303 -17.48 -1.15 -0.27
N ILE A 304 -18.20 -2.14 -0.82
CA ILE A 304 -17.66 -3.05 -1.84
C ILE A 304 -17.27 -2.27 -3.11
N GLN A 305 -18.03 -1.25 -3.50
CA GLN A 305 -17.63 -0.37 -4.60
C GLN A 305 -16.31 0.34 -4.29
N GLY A 306 -16.11 0.84 -3.07
CA GLY A 306 -14.83 1.41 -2.63
C GLY A 306 -13.66 0.42 -2.76
N LEU A 307 -13.86 -0.86 -2.45
CA LEU A 307 -12.85 -1.90 -2.70
C LEU A 307 -12.54 -2.06 -4.19
N GLN A 308 -13.56 -2.05 -5.05
CA GLN A 308 -13.39 -2.11 -6.51
C GLN A 308 -12.64 -0.89 -7.06
N ASP A 309 -12.91 0.29 -6.52
CA ASP A 309 -12.24 1.54 -6.86
C ASP A 309 -10.75 1.50 -6.49
N TRP A 310 -10.42 0.90 -5.35
CA TRP A 310 -9.05 0.63 -4.94
C TRP A 310 -8.33 -0.35 -5.88
N ILE A 311 -9.00 -1.41 -6.32
CA ILE A 311 -8.46 -2.37 -7.29
C ILE A 311 -8.07 -1.63 -8.58
N VAL A 312 -8.99 -0.92 -9.22
CA VAL A 312 -8.71 -0.27 -10.52
C VAL A 312 -7.82 0.95 -10.37
N GLY A 313 -8.01 1.74 -9.31
CA GLY A 313 -7.24 2.93 -9.00
C GLY A 313 -5.76 2.63 -8.81
N SER A 314 -5.42 1.62 -8.00
CA SER A 314 -4.02 1.22 -7.75
C SER A 314 -3.32 0.72 -9.02
N LEU A 315 -4.00 -0.10 -9.84
CA LEU A 315 -3.47 -0.60 -11.12
C LEU A 315 -3.15 0.55 -12.08
N HIS A 316 -4.05 1.52 -12.23
CA HIS A 316 -3.84 2.64 -13.13
C HIS A 316 -2.80 3.63 -12.61
N TRP A 317 -2.88 3.98 -11.33
CA TRP A 317 -1.94 4.87 -10.66
C TRP A 317 -0.50 4.36 -10.73
N SER A 318 -0.28 3.05 -10.70
CA SER A 318 1.06 2.45 -10.79
C SER A 318 1.81 2.79 -12.10
N PHE A 319 1.09 3.16 -13.17
CA PHE A 319 1.68 3.68 -14.40
C PHE A 319 1.73 5.22 -14.46
N GLN A 320 1.03 5.91 -13.57
CA GLN A 320 1.07 7.37 -13.45
C GLN A 320 2.25 7.80 -12.59
N THR A 321 2.41 7.18 -11.41
CA THR A 321 3.45 7.52 -10.45
C THR A 321 4.86 7.38 -11.03
N HIS A 322 5.76 8.27 -10.62
CA HIS A 322 7.18 8.15 -10.94
C HIS A 322 7.88 7.07 -10.10
N ARG A 323 7.22 6.50 -9.08
CA ARG A 323 7.78 5.54 -8.13
C ARG A 323 8.39 4.31 -8.81
N TYR A 324 7.72 3.77 -9.85
CA TYR A 324 8.11 2.51 -10.49
C TYR A 324 8.81 2.70 -11.83
N PHE A 325 8.23 3.52 -12.71
CA PHE A 325 8.68 3.64 -14.10
C PHE A 325 9.25 5.03 -14.45
N GLY A 326 9.34 5.93 -13.45
CA GLY A 326 9.64 7.35 -13.68
C GLY A 326 8.66 7.97 -14.67
N THR A 327 9.14 8.86 -15.53
CA THR A 327 8.31 9.54 -16.55
C THR A 327 7.89 8.63 -17.72
N ARG A 328 8.25 7.34 -17.71
CA ARG A 328 7.96 6.39 -18.80
C ARG A 328 6.74 5.52 -18.54
N GLY A 329 6.01 5.73 -17.44
CA GLY A 329 4.92 4.85 -17.02
C GLY A 329 3.85 4.64 -18.09
N MET A 330 3.42 5.68 -18.80
CA MET A 330 2.45 5.53 -19.91
C MET A 330 2.99 4.72 -21.10
N THR A 331 4.28 4.86 -21.42
CA THR A 331 4.93 4.05 -22.45
C THR A 331 4.99 2.58 -22.04
N VAL A 332 5.35 2.32 -20.78
CA VAL A 332 5.35 0.96 -20.20
C VAL A 332 3.94 0.38 -20.16
N LYS A 333 2.91 1.17 -19.81
CA LYS A 333 1.50 0.74 -19.85
C LYS A 333 1.09 0.25 -21.24
N LYS A 334 1.50 0.99 -22.28
CA LYS A 334 1.16 0.67 -23.68
C LYS A 334 1.89 -0.56 -24.22
N ASN A 335 3.18 -0.72 -23.93
CA ASN A 335 4.00 -1.77 -24.53
C ASN A 335 4.25 -2.97 -23.61
N ARG A 336 3.96 -2.84 -22.31
CA ARG A 336 4.20 -3.80 -21.23
C ARG A 336 5.66 -4.22 -21.05
N VAL A 337 6.63 -3.55 -21.67
CA VAL A 337 8.05 -3.93 -21.60
C VAL A 337 8.79 -3.09 -20.56
N VAL A 338 9.36 -3.76 -19.57
CA VAL A 338 10.22 -3.16 -18.55
C VAL A 338 11.67 -3.53 -18.80
N ARG A 339 12.53 -2.54 -19.03
CA ARG A 339 13.99 -2.73 -19.14
C ARG A 339 14.62 -2.70 -17.76
N LEU A 340 15.43 -3.70 -17.44
CA LEU A 340 16.02 -3.85 -16.12
C LEU A 340 17.01 -2.73 -15.80
N LEU A 341 16.90 -2.20 -14.59
CA LEU A 341 17.86 -1.25 -14.03
C LEU A 341 19.14 -1.98 -13.60
N PRO A 342 20.31 -1.35 -13.71
CA PRO A 342 21.54 -1.94 -13.21
C PRO A 342 21.53 -2.01 -11.67
N LEU A 343 22.19 -3.03 -11.11
CA LEU A 343 22.42 -3.12 -9.66
C LEU A 343 23.19 -1.88 -9.18
N ARG A 344 22.64 -1.23 -8.16
CA ARG A 344 23.29 -0.12 -7.47
C ARG A 344 24.48 -0.67 -6.69
N LYS A 345 25.64 -0.03 -6.84
CA LYS A 345 26.81 -0.36 -6.03
C LYS A 345 26.47 -0.11 -4.55
N LYS A 346 26.59 -1.12 -3.68
CA LYS A 346 26.53 -0.94 -2.22
C LYS A 346 27.55 0.13 -1.87
N ARG A 347 27.11 1.25 -1.29
CA ARG A 347 28.05 2.21 -0.68
C ARG A 347 28.80 1.44 0.39
N SER A 348 30.12 1.38 0.31
CA SER A 348 30.93 0.84 1.40
C SER A 348 30.57 1.63 2.66
N LYS A 349 30.09 0.95 3.71
CA LYS A 349 30.02 1.55 5.04
C LYS A 349 31.45 1.97 5.36
N LYS A 350 31.73 3.29 5.37
CA LYS A 350 32.94 3.80 5.99
C LYS A 350 32.80 3.45 7.46
N SER A 351 33.56 2.46 7.92
CA SER A 351 33.88 2.26 9.32
C SER A 351 34.56 3.54 9.81
N ASN A 352 33.87 4.30 10.64
CA ASN A 352 34.48 5.27 11.54
C ASN A 352 34.40 4.72 12.95
#